data_AF-A0A8C0FQK2-F1
#
_entry.id   AF-A0A8C0FQK2-F1
#
_cell.length_a   1.000
_cell.length_b   1.000
_cell.length_c   1.000
_cell.angle_alpha   90.00
_cell.angle_beta   90.00
_cell.angle_gamma   90.00
#
_symmetry.space_group_name_H-M   'P 1'
#
loop_
_entity.id
_entity.type
_entity.pdbx_description
1 polymer ?
#
loop_
_entity_poly.entity_id
_entity_poly.type
_entity_poly.pdbx_seq_one_letter_code
_entity_poly.pdbx_strand_id
1 'polypeptide(L)'
;MGQRTPRPGAGRKPVAKQGAPQTTDLQLQGCSAPVTPAGKDVGADVRPGEPRRNEMGLGGITGAQEEITGVCCYRPDTVSVAVRGPRFRKLKIGAGHRLDVKASGVFVLGIGDGNKLLTDLYNCHLTKVYTVGGLFGKATDDFSDTGKLVEKTTFDHITREKLERILAVIQGTNHKALLMHSNIDMKTQEAYELAVKGLIRPMGKSPPIITAIRCLQFTLPEFQLEIQCLHETQQYLRKIVHEIGLELKSSAVCTQVRRIRDGVFTLDDALLRTQWNLQSIQNAIWDCQLKVKTEIEKTLGHQDKSHLHKMDAEMAQTADS
;
A
#
# COMPACT_ATOMS: atom_id res chain seq x y z
N MET A 1 56.77 -43.94 7.57
CA MET A 1 56.24 -44.87 8.60
C MET A 1 55.44 -44.02 9.57
N GLY A 2 54.11 -44.03 9.65
CA GLY A 2 53.20 -45.16 9.52
C GLY A 2 52.80 -45.65 10.92
N GLN A 3 51.87 -44.95 11.59
CA GLN A 3 51.11 -45.53 12.70
C GLN A 3 49.61 -45.19 12.53
N ARG A 4 48.90 -46.21 12.02
CA ARG A 4 47.47 -46.52 12.21
C ARG A 4 47.35 -47.11 13.64
N THR A 5 46.31 -47.02 14.47
CA THR A 5 44.82 -47.09 14.41
C THR A 5 44.32 -46.96 15.90
N PRO A 6 43.03 -46.82 16.30
CA PRO A 6 41.83 -47.48 15.74
C PRO A 6 40.51 -46.64 15.69
N ARG A 7 39.56 -47.11 14.86
CA ARG A 7 38.10 -46.87 14.96
C ARG A 7 37.52 -47.94 15.91
N PRO A 8 36.43 -47.70 16.68
CA PRO A 8 35.06 -47.75 16.13
C PRO A 8 34.01 -46.88 16.87
N GLY A 9 32.84 -46.65 16.26
CA GLY A 9 31.68 -46.12 16.99
C GLY A 9 30.63 -45.45 16.10
N ALA A 10 29.74 -46.25 15.52
CA ALA A 10 28.53 -45.76 14.88
C ALA A 10 27.61 -45.11 15.95
N GLY A 11 27.44 -43.79 15.88
CA GLY A 11 26.60 -43.01 16.78
C GLY A 11 25.60 -42.16 16.00
N ARG A 12 24.33 -42.52 16.14
CA ARG A 12 23.09 -41.94 15.60
C ARG A 12 23.13 -40.42 15.30
N LYS A 13 22.70 -40.06 14.08
CA LYS A 13 22.21 -38.71 13.75
C LYS A 13 21.03 -38.35 14.67
N PRO A 14 21.00 -37.18 15.31
CA PRO A 14 19.76 -36.68 15.90
C PRO A 14 18.84 -36.22 14.77
N VAL A 15 17.71 -36.91 14.66
CA VAL A 15 16.56 -36.51 13.85
C VAL A 15 16.10 -35.14 14.36
N ALA A 16 16.11 -34.14 13.47
CA ALA A 16 15.47 -32.86 13.72
C ALA A 16 13.97 -33.12 13.95
N LYS A 17 13.51 -32.97 15.20
CA LYS A 17 12.09 -32.85 15.50
C LYS A 17 11.59 -31.58 14.82
N GLN A 18 10.81 -31.76 13.77
CA GLN A 18 9.92 -30.72 13.25
C GLN A 18 8.96 -30.35 14.40
N GLY A 19 9.22 -29.22 15.04
CA GLY A 19 8.25 -28.57 15.91
C GLY A 19 7.10 -28.09 15.05
N ALA A 20 5.91 -28.63 15.34
CA ALA A 20 4.66 -28.21 14.75
C ALA A 20 4.52 -26.68 14.82
N PRO A 21 4.06 -26.00 13.76
CA PRO A 21 3.61 -24.63 13.90
C PRO A 21 2.40 -24.64 14.85
N GLN A 22 2.55 -23.93 15.97
CA GLN A 22 1.45 -23.61 16.87
C GLN A 22 0.42 -22.82 16.07
N THR A 23 -0.64 -23.51 15.67
CA THR A 23 -1.90 -22.92 15.24
C THR A 23 -2.44 -22.13 16.42
N THR A 24 -2.31 -20.81 16.37
CA THR A 24 -3.08 -19.93 17.23
C THR A 24 -4.46 -19.79 16.60
N ASP A 25 -5.42 -20.39 17.29
CA ASP A 25 -6.83 -20.40 16.97
C ASP A 25 -7.37 -18.98 16.76
N LEU A 26 -7.67 -18.62 15.51
CA LEU A 26 -8.72 -17.66 15.23
C LEU A 26 -10.03 -18.41 15.36
N GLN A 27 -10.75 -18.17 16.46
CA GLN A 27 -12.13 -18.59 16.64
C GLN A 27 -12.99 -18.03 15.49
N LEU A 28 -13.18 -18.86 14.47
CA LEU A 28 -14.29 -18.77 13.54
C LEU A 28 -15.56 -19.02 14.35
N GLN A 29 -16.29 -17.97 14.71
CA GLN A 29 -17.72 -18.10 14.97
C GLN A 29 -18.39 -18.47 13.65
N GLY A 30 -18.37 -19.77 13.36
CA GLY A 30 -19.28 -20.37 12.40
C GLY A 30 -20.69 -20.15 12.92
N CYS A 31 -21.49 -19.41 12.15
CA CYS A 31 -22.94 -19.55 12.24
C CYS A 31 -23.24 -21.01 11.92
N SER A 32 -23.56 -21.77 12.97
CA SER A 32 -24.07 -23.12 12.87
C SER A 32 -25.33 -23.09 12.03
N ALA A 33 -25.33 -23.84 10.92
CA ALA A 33 -26.58 -24.25 10.30
C ALA A 33 -27.31 -25.15 11.32
N PRO A 34 -28.57 -24.88 11.68
CA PRO A 34 -29.32 -25.82 12.51
C PRO A 34 -29.53 -27.10 11.72
N VAL A 35 -29.08 -28.22 12.29
CA VAL A 35 -29.43 -29.56 11.85
C VAL A 35 -30.90 -29.77 12.21
N THR A 36 -31.79 -29.78 11.21
CA THR A 36 -33.20 -30.11 11.42
C THR A 36 -33.34 -31.62 11.69
N PRO A 37 -33.96 -32.06 12.79
CA PRO A 37 -34.41 -33.44 12.91
C PRO A 37 -35.66 -33.64 12.05
N ALA A 38 -35.76 -34.81 11.43
CA ALA A 38 -36.94 -35.21 10.68
C ALA A 38 -38.17 -35.32 11.60
N GLY A 39 -39.29 -34.72 11.19
CA GLY A 39 -40.62 -35.18 11.58
C GLY A 39 -41.57 -34.16 12.21
N LYS A 40 -42.71 -34.01 11.53
CA LYS A 40 -44.06 -33.59 11.96
C LYS A 40 -44.43 -32.11 11.83
N ASP A 41 -45.43 -31.93 10.97
CA ASP A 41 -46.29 -30.77 10.79
C ASP A 41 -46.94 -30.30 12.10
N VAL A 42 -47.16 -28.97 12.20
CA VAL A 42 -48.45 -28.29 12.38
C VAL A 42 -48.15 -26.81 12.65
N GLY A 43 -48.82 -25.91 11.92
CA GLY A 43 -48.45 -24.50 11.80
C GLY A 43 -48.94 -23.57 12.91
N ALA A 44 -48.37 -22.36 12.93
CA ALA A 44 -49.01 -21.11 13.36
C ALA A 44 -48.12 -19.89 13.02
N ASP A 45 -48.72 -18.94 12.28
CA ASP A 45 -48.65 -17.48 12.39
C ASP A 45 -47.27 -16.76 12.53
N VAL A 46 -46.85 -16.05 11.48
CA VAL A 46 -45.63 -15.21 11.46
C VAL A 46 -46.03 -13.74 11.29
N ARG A 47 -45.79 -12.92 12.32
CA ARG A 47 -45.84 -11.45 12.22
C ARG A 47 -44.62 -10.92 11.44
N PRO A 48 -44.77 -9.88 10.60
CA PRO A 48 -43.63 -9.34 9.85
C PRO A 48 -42.66 -8.59 10.77
N GLY A 49 -41.39 -9.02 10.76
CA GLY A 49 -40.28 -8.37 11.45
C GLY A 49 -39.70 -7.19 10.67
N GLU A 50 -39.09 -6.25 11.40
CA GLU A 50 -38.51 -4.98 10.92
C GLU A 50 -37.45 -5.14 9.80
N PRO A 51 -37.34 -4.16 8.87
CA PRO A 51 -36.41 -4.22 7.75
C PRO A 51 -34.95 -4.08 8.21
N ARG A 52 -34.12 -5.08 7.90
CA ARG A 52 -32.67 -5.09 8.20
C ARG A 52 -31.86 -4.45 7.06
N ARG A 53 -30.86 -3.65 7.43
CA ARG A 53 -29.93 -2.92 6.55
C ARG A 53 -29.23 -3.84 5.53
N ASN A 54 -29.03 -3.32 4.32
CA ASN A 54 -28.20 -3.93 3.27
C ASN A 54 -26.72 -3.89 3.68
N GLU A 55 -26.13 -5.05 4.00
CA GLU A 55 -24.72 -5.18 4.33
C GLU A 55 -23.91 -5.68 3.12
N MET A 56 -22.85 -4.96 2.77
CA MET A 56 -21.86 -5.38 1.78
C MET A 56 -20.70 -6.07 2.51
N GLY A 57 -20.53 -7.37 2.32
CA GLY A 57 -19.41 -8.13 2.86
C GLY A 57 -18.28 -8.24 1.85
N LEU A 58 -17.08 -7.77 2.20
CA LEU A 58 -15.85 -8.07 1.45
C LEU A 58 -15.33 -9.44 1.92
N GLY A 59 -15.29 -10.41 1.00
CA GLY A 59 -14.70 -11.73 1.26
C GLY A 59 -13.18 -11.69 1.40
N GLY A 60 -12.61 -12.69 2.09
CA GLY A 60 -11.18 -12.78 2.41
C GLY A 60 -10.24 -12.91 1.20
N ILE A 61 -8.98 -12.53 1.42
CA ILE A 61 -7.91 -12.43 0.42
C ILE A 61 -7.25 -13.80 0.23
N THR A 62 -7.22 -14.33 -1.01
CA THR A 62 -6.41 -15.49 -1.37
C THR A 62 -5.71 -15.30 -2.72
N GLY A 63 -4.37 -15.18 -2.67
CA GLY A 63 -3.47 -15.68 -3.71
C GLY A 63 -3.09 -14.71 -4.84
N ALA A 64 -1.78 -14.66 -5.11
CA ALA A 64 -1.06 -13.86 -6.11
C ALA A 64 -1.84 -13.57 -7.41
N GLN A 65 -1.95 -12.27 -7.74
CA GLN A 65 -2.94 -11.64 -8.65
C GLN A 65 -4.36 -11.64 -8.05
N GLU A 66 -4.54 -10.78 -7.05
CA GLU A 66 -5.73 -10.79 -6.19
C GLU A 66 -6.89 -9.97 -6.81
N GLU A 67 -7.79 -10.66 -7.53
CA GLU A 67 -9.16 -10.19 -7.76
C GLU A 67 -9.93 -10.28 -6.43
N ILE A 68 -10.29 -9.15 -5.83
CA ILE A 68 -11.23 -9.14 -4.70
C ILE A 68 -12.63 -9.30 -5.31
N THR A 69 -13.27 -10.44 -5.04
CA THR A 69 -14.64 -10.66 -5.49
C THR A 69 -15.59 -10.09 -4.44
N GLY A 70 -16.10 -8.88 -4.69
CA GLY A 70 -17.17 -8.31 -3.88
C GLY A 70 -18.53 -8.85 -4.33
N VAL A 71 -19.31 -9.42 -3.40
CA VAL A 71 -20.69 -9.82 -3.67
C VAL A 71 -21.62 -8.72 -3.17
N CYS A 72 -22.23 -7.98 -4.09
CA CYS A 72 -23.25 -6.99 -3.75
C CYS A 72 -24.63 -7.65 -3.75
N CYS A 73 -25.23 -7.83 -2.57
CA CYS A 73 -26.59 -8.33 -2.42
C CYS A 73 -27.57 -7.15 -2.54
N TYR A 74 -28.37 -7.14 -3.61
CA TYR A 74 -29.52 -6.25 -3.72
C TYR A 74 -30.79 -7.11 -3.55
N ARG A 75 -31.52 -6.94 -2.44
CA ARG A 75 -32.90 -7.44 -2.31
C ARG A 75 -33.83 -6.26 -2.51
N PRO A 76 -34.63 -6.22 -3.59
CA PRO A 76 -35.84 -5.41 -3.56
C PRO A 76 -36.83 -6.09 -2.60
N ASP A 77 -37.34 -5.32 -1.64
CA ASP A 77 -38.45 -5.76 -0.80
C ASP A 77 -39.69 -5.95 -1.67
N THR A 78 -40.40 -7.06 -1.43
CA THR A 78 -41.54 -7.60 -2.17
C THR A 78 -41.19 -8.37 -3.47
N VAL A 79 -41.30 -9.70 -3.42
CA VAL A 79 -42.14 -10.55 -4.29
C VAL A 79 -41.89 -12.03 -3.93
N SER A 80 -42.98 -12.80 -3.91
CA SER A 80 -43.20 -14.24 -3.71
C SER A 80 -42.09 -15.22 -4.13
N VAL A 81 -42.13 -16.44 -3.56
CA VAL A 81 -41.22 -17.61 -3.62
C VAL A 81 -40.97 -18.22 -5.04
N ALA A 82 -40.94 -17.40 -6.10
CA ALA A 82 -40.58 -17.80 -7.48
C ALA A 82 -39.70 -16.75 -8.19
N VAL A 83 -38.98 -15.90 -7.45
CA VAL A 83 -38.11 -14.87 -8.03
C VAL A 83 -36.76 -15.49 -8.42
N ARG A 84 -36.55 -15.69 -9.73
CA ARG A 84 -35.19 -15.67 -10.31
C ARG A 84 -34.63 -14.27 -10.06
N GLY A 85 -34.05 -14.05 -8.88
CA GLY A 85 -33.42 -12.79 -8.54
C GLY A 85 -32.38 -12.42 -9.61
N PRO A 86 -32.11 -11.12 -9.84
CA PRO A 86 -31.08 -10.71 -10.76
C PRO A 86 -29.78 -11.46 -10.41
N ARG A 87 -29.20 -12.13 -11.40
CA ARG A 87 -27.96 -12.91 -11.26
C ARG A 87 -26.96 -12.06 -10.47
N PHE A 88 -26.34 -12.65 -9.43
CA PHE A 88 -25.22 -12.02 -8.73
C PHE A 88 -24.24 -11.50 -9.77
N ARG A 89 -24.19 -10.17 -9.94
CA ARG A 89 -23.26 -9.55 -10.87
C ARG A 89 -21.92 -9.60 -10.16
N LYS A 90 -21.05 -10.51 -10.58
CA LYS A 90 -19.67 -10.56 -10.10
C LYS A 90 -19.04 -9.20 -10.37
N LEU A 91 -18.76 -8.46 -9.31
CA LEU A 91 -18.12 -7.17 -9.40
C LEU A 91 -16.63 -7.39 -9.20
N LYS A 92 -15.84 -7.11 -10.24
CA LYS A 92 -14.38 -7.20 -10.16
C LYS A 92 -13.86 -6.00 -9.40
N ILE A 93 -13.20 -6.23 -8.26
CA ILE A 93 -12.56 -5.17 -7.49
C ILE A 93 -11.05 -5.38 -7.58
N GLY A 94 -10.36 -4.34 -8.07
CA GLY A 94 -8.92 -4.27 -8.11
C GLY A 94 -8.39 -3.40 -6.98
N ALA A 95 -7.28 -3.82 -6.38
CA ALA A 95 -6.57 -2.99 -5.42
C ALA A 95 -5.50 -2.16 -6.13
N GLY A 96 -5.36 -0.89 -5.74
CA GLY A 96 -4.28 -0.04 -6.20
C GLY A 96 -2.99 -0.34 -5.44
N HIS A 97 -2.34 0.71 -4.93
CA HIS A 97 -1.14 0.54 -4.11
C HIS A 97 -1.47 -0.08 -2.76
N ARG A 98 -0.89 -1.26 -2.51
CA ARG A 98 -1.08 -2.04 -1.29
C ARG A 98 -0.77 -1.21 -0.03
N LEU A 99 -1.69 -1.28 0.94
CA LEU A 99 -1.52 -0.75 2.29
C LEU A 99 -1.29 -1.92 3.26
N ASP A 100 -0.37 -1.80 4.22
CA ASP A 100 -0.07 -2.85 5.19
C ASP A 100 -1.20 -2.89 6.22
N VAL A 101 -1.40 -4.04 6.83
CA VAL A 101 -2.42 -4.25 7.88
C VAL A 101 -2.25 -3.29 9.06
N LYS A 102 -1.01 -2.91 9.38
CA LYS A 102 -0.67 -1.98 10.48
C LYS A 102 -0.71 -0.50 10.06
N ALA A 103 -0.85 -0.22 8.76
CA ALA A 103 -0.92 1.13 8.25
C ALA A 103 -2.38 1.58 8.08
N SER A 104 -2.57 2.89 8.04
CA SER A 104 -3.89 3.51 7.91
C SER A 104 -3.90 4.56 6.80
N GLY A 105 -5.09 5.05 6.44
CA GLY A 105 -5.25 6.15 5.51
C GLY A 105 -5.86 5.75 4.17
N VAL A 106 -5.52 6.51 3.13
CA VAL A 106 -6.16 6.40 1.81
C VAL A 106 -5.81 5.05 1.17
N PHE A 107 -6.80 4.28 0.74
CA PHE A 107 -6.62 3.04 -0.01
C PHE A 107 -7.55 3.03 -1.23
N VAL A 108 -6.95 3.04 -2.41
CA VAL A 108 -7.67 3.20 -3.68
C VAL A 108 -8.08 1.83 -4.22
N LEU A 109 -9.37 1.71 -4.56
CA LEU A 109 -9.96 0.52 -5.15
C LEU A 109 -10.53 0.85 -6.53
N GLY A 110 -10.26 -0.01 -7.50
CA GLY A 110 -10.93 -0.02 -8.80
C GLY A 110 -12.14 -0.94 -8.75
N ILE A 111 -13.23 -0.54 -9.40
CA ILE A 111 -14.46 -1.31 -9.48
C ILE A 111 -14.85 -1.48 -10.95
N GLY A 112 -15.04 -2.72 -11.41
CA GLY A 112 -15.43 -3.02 -12.79
C GLY A 112 -14.42 -2.48 -13.81
N ASP A 113 -14.88 -1.58 -14.69
CA ASP A 113 -14.03 -0.91 -15.67
C ASP A 113 -13.03 0.07 -15.05
N GLY A 114 -13.27 0.52 -13.81
CA GLY A 114 -12.34 1.34 -13.04
C GLY A 114 -11.00 0.65 -12.76
N ASN A 115 -10.92 -0.68 -12.90
CA ASN A 115 -9.65 -1.42 -12.79
C ASN A 115 -8.65 -1.05 -13.88
N LYS A 116 -9.14 -0.68 -15.08
CA LYS A 116 -8.27 -0.19 -16.17
C LYS A 116 -7.71 1.17 -15.82
N LEU A 117 -8.57 2.10 -15.39
CA LEU A 117 -8.17 3.43 -14.91
C LEU A 117 -7.19 3.36 -13.74
N LEU A 118 -7.38 2.41 -12.83
CA LEU A 118 -6.45 2.18 -11.72
C LEU A 118 -5.05 1.77 -12.21
N THR A 119 -4.99 0.97 -13.28
CA THR A 119 -3.74 0.56 -13.92
C THR A 119 -3.08 1.76 -14.60
N ASP A 120 -3.85 2.60 -15.29
CA ASP A 120 -3.36 3.84 -15.91
C ASP A 120 -2.79 4.81 -14.86
N LEU A 121 -3.48 4.96 -13.72
CA LEU A 121 -3.00 5.76 -12.59
C LEU A 121 -1.71 5.21 -11.97
N TYR A 122 -1.55 3.88 -11.92
CA TYR A 122 -0.31 3.25 -11.48
C TYR A 122 0.86 3.58 -12.42
N ASN A 123 0.60 3.54 -13.73
CA ASN A 123 1.57 3.88 -14.77
C ASN A 123 1.91 5.38 -14.81
N CYS A 124 1.04 6.25 -14.28
CA CYS A 124 1.33 7.68 -14.13
C CYS A 124 2.42 7.98 -13.06
N HIS A 125 2.82 7.00 -12.25
CA HIS A 125 3.85 7.15 -11.21
C HIS A 125 3.62 8.37 -10.32
N LEU A 126 2.38 8.49 -9.81
CA LEU A 126 1.98 9.62 -8.97
C LEU A 126 2.64 9.58 -7.59
N THR A 127 2.93 10.77 -7.08
CA THR A 127 3.47 10.96 -5.73
C THR A 127 2.45 10.55 -4.68
N LYS A 128 2.95 9.94 -3.62
CA LYS A 128 2.18 9.58 -2.43
C LYS A 128 2.72 10.35 -1.24
N VAL A 129 1.84 10.63 -0.29
CA VAL A 129 2.21 11.36 0.91
C VAL A 129 1.80 10.56 2.13
N TYR A 130 2.75 10.42 3.05
CA TYR A 130 2.60 9.68 4.28
C TYR A 130 2.93 10.57 5.47
N THR A 131 2.16 10.40 6.54
CA THR A 131 2.57 10.77 7.88
C THR A 131 3.16 9.54 8.56
N VAL A 132 4.41 9.64 8.99
CA VAL A 132 5.17 8.55 9.61
C VAL A 132 5.58 8.97 11.02
N GLY A 133 5.15 8.18 12.00
CA GLY A 133 5.54 8.32 13.40
C GLY A 133 6.78 7.47 13.71
N GLY A 134 7.69 8.05 14.48
CA GLY A 134 8.88 7.38 14.98
C GLY A 134 9.08 7.57 16.48
N LEU A 135 9.75 6.61 17.08
CA LEU A 135 10.13 6.62 18.50
C LEU A 135 11.64 6.36 18.61
N PHE A 136 12.37 7.27 19.24
CA PHE A 136 13.80 7.13 19.51
C PHE A 136 14.08 6.23 20.72
N GLY A 137 15.31 5.71 20.79
CA GLY A 137 15.83 4.92 21.90
C GLY A 137 15.47 3.44 21.87
N LYS A 138 14.86 2.96 20.79
CA LYS A 138 14.44 1.56 20.61
C LYS A 138 14.84 1.09 19.22
N ALA A 139 15.32 -0.14 19.11
CA ALA A 139 15.54 -0.86 17.85
C ALA A 139 14.80 -2.20 17.90
N THR A 140 14.17 -2.58 16.80
CA THR A 140 13.47 -3.87 16.63
C THR A 140 13.89 -4.56 15.34
N ASP A 141 13.63 -5.87 15.27
CA ASP A 141 13.99 -6.73 14.13
C ASP A 141 13.26 -6.35 12.82
N ASP A 142 12.00 -5.91 12.92
CA ASP A 142 11.15 -5.54 11.78
C ASP A 142 10.99 -4.02 11.58
N PHE A 143 11.78 -3.23 12.32
CA PHE A 143 11.72 -1.76 12.37
C PHE A 143 10.35 -1.19 12.78
N SER A 144 9.46 -2.02 13.33
CA SER A 144 8.16 -1.61 13.86
C SER A 144 8.18 -1.64 15.39
N ASP A 145 7.32 -0.84 16.02
CA ASP A 145 7.23 -0.81 17.49
C ASP A 145 6.85 -2.17 18.12
N THR A 146 6.09 -2.99 17.37
CA THR A 146 5.63 -4.32 17.79
C THR A 146 6.65 -5.45 17.58
N GLY A 147 7.77 -5.17 16.91
CA GLY A 147 8.81 -6.16 16.66
C GLY A 147 9.53 -6.60 17.94
N LYS A 148 10.38 -7.62 17.81
CA LYS A 148 11.22 -8.06 18.93
C LYS A 148 12.29 -7.00 19.19
N LEU A 149 12.43 -6.60 20.46
CA LEU A 149 13.45 -5.65 20.86
C LEU A 149 14.84 -6.21 20.60
N VAL A 150 15.65 -5.47 19.85
CA VAL A 150 17.05 -5.79 19.55
C VAL A 150 17.98 -4.97 20.45
N GLU A 151 17.73 -3.67 20.57
CA GLU A 151 18.61 -2.75 21.30
C GLU A 151 17.82 -1.58 21.90
N LYS A 152 18.36 -1.00 22.98
CA LYS A 152 17.93 0.28 23.55
C LYS A 152 19.11 1.24 23.58
N THR A 153 18.85 2.48 23.19
CA THR A 153 19.87 3.53 23.08
C THR A 153 19.40 4.82 23.76
N THR A 154 20.33 5.68 24.13
CA THR A 154 20.01 7.00 24.68
C THR A 154 19.57 7.94 23.55
N PHE A 155 18.71 8.91 23.89
CA PHE A 155 18.13 9.85 22.93
C PHE A 155 18.14 11.31 23.42
N ASP A 156 18.64 11.57 24.63
CA ASP A 156 18.64 12.91 25.24
C ASP A 156 19.47 13.93 24.45
N HIS A 157 20.43 13.48 23.66
CA HIS A 157 21.28 14.33 22.83
C HIS A 157 20.63 14.74 21.51
N ILE A 158 19.46 14.21 21.16
CA ILE A 158 18.77 14.47 19.91
C ILE A 158 18.01 15.78 20.03
N THR A 159 18.29 16.72 19.12
CA THR A 159 17.56 17.99 19.04
C THR A 159 16.85 18.10 17.70
N ARG A 160 15.83 18.96 17.63
CA ARG A 160 15.09 19.20 16.39
C ARG A 160 16.00 19.64 15.25
N GLU A 161 16.99 20.49 15.54
CA GLU A 161 17.93 21.01 14.53
C GLU A 161 18.82 19.90 13.97
N LYS A 162 19.22 18.92 14.79
CA LYS A 162 19.99 17.75 14.31
C LYS A 162 19.15 16.88 13.40
N LEU A 163 17.88 16.66 13.77
CA LEU A 163 16.94 15.92 12.93
C LEU A 163 16.75 16.62 11.59
N GLU A 164 16.43 17.92 11.59
CA GLU A 164 16.21 18.69 10.35
C GLU A 164 17.43 18.69 9.42
N ARG A 165 18.66 18.75 9.95
CA ARG A 165 19.89 18.61 9.15
C ARG A 165 19.96 17.25 8.43
N ILE A 166 19.64 16.16 9.12
CA ILE A 166 19.64 14.82 8.53
C ILE A 166 18.54 14.68 7.49
N LEU A 167 17.34 15.20 7.77
CA LEU A 167 16.25 15.22 6.81
C LEU A 167 16.65 15.95 5.52
N ALA A 168 17.36 17.08 5.63
CA ALA A 168 17.87 17.82 4.47
C ALA A 168 18.90 17.01 3.65
N VAL A 169 19.80 16.27 4.31
CA VAL A 169 20.76 15.37 3.64
C VAL A 169 20.05 14.24 2.90
N ILE A 170 19.06 13.61 3.54
CA ILE A 170 18.23 12.56 2.92
C ILE A 170 17.49 13.14 1.71
N GLN A 171 16.89 14.32 1.84
CA GLN A 171 16.19 14.97 0.74
C GLN A 171 17.12 15.28 -0.44
N GLY A 172 18.30 15.84 -0.19
CA GLY A 172 19.29 16.13 -1.24
C GLY A 172 19.77 14.87 -1.97
N THR A 173 20.01 13.79 -1.23
CA THR A 173 20.42 12.49 -1.79
C THR A 173 19.34 11.90 -2.69
N ASN A 174 18.08 11.95 -2.24
CA ASN A 174 16.95 11.46 -3.03
C ASN A 174 16.64 12.34 -4.24
N HIS A 175 16.86 13.66 -4.15
CA HIS A 175 16.73 14.55 -5.30
C HIS A 175 17.73 14.20 -6.40
N LYS A 176 18.98 13.89 -6.04
CA LYS A 176 19.98 13.38 -6.99
C LYS A 176 19.54 12.05 -7.62
N ALA A 177 19.00 11.13 -6.82
CA ALA A 177 18.48 9.86 -7.32
C ALA A 177 17.30 10.06 -8.30
N LEU A 178 16.39 10.99 -8.01
CA LEU A 178 15.27 11.36 -8.88
C LEU A 178 15.77 11.79 -10.27
N LEU A 179 16.76 12.69 -10.30
CA LEU A 179 17.33 13.18 -11.55
C LEU A 179 17.99 12.03 -12.33
N MET A 180 18.78 11.19 -11.67
CA MET A 180 19.42 10.02 -12.29
C MET A 180 18.43 9.01 -12.88
N HIS A 181 17.32 8.73 -12.18
CA HIS A 181 16.33 7.75 -12.61
C HIS A 181 15.27 8.32 -13.57
N SER A 182 15.28 9.62 -13.83
CA SER A 182 14.36 10.25 -14.77
C SER A 182 14.80 10.10 -16.24
N ASN A 183 16.04 9.65 -16.50
CA ASN A 183 16.63 9.57 -17.85
C ASN A 183 16.55 10.89 -18.64
N ILE A 184 16.47 12.03 -17.95
CA ILE A 184 16.45 13.37 -18.55
C ILE A 184 17.89 13.90 -18.58
N ASP A 185 18.36 14.33 -19.73
CA ASP A 185 19.60 15.10 -19.82
C ASP A 185 19.33 16.53 -19.32
N MET A 186 19.88 16.86 -18.15
CA MET A 186 19.69 18.16 -17.50
C MET A 186 20.17 19.36 -18.32
N LYS A 187 20.94 19.13 -19.39
CA LYS A 187 21.41 20.19 -20.30
C LYS A 187 20.40 20.55 -21.40
N THR A 188 19.29 19.83 -21.52
CA THR A 188 18.32 20.06 -22.60
C THR A 188 17.22 21.03 -22.18
N GLN A 189 16.62 21.67 -23.17
CA GLN A 189 15.45 22.54 -22.98
C GLN A 189 14.25 21.76 -22.42
N GLU A 190 14.11 20.48 -22.76
CA GLU A 190 13.07 19.60 -22.24
C GLU A 190 13.17 19.43 -20.72
N ALA A 191 14.39 19.30 -20.19
CA ALA A 191 14.61 19.22 -18.75
C ALA A 191 14.15 20.50 -18.03
N TYR A 192 14.43 21.66 -18.62
CA TYR A 192 13.98 22.95 -18.11
C TYR A 192 12.45 23.06 -18.13
N GLU A 193 11.81 22.67 -19.23
CA GLU A 193 10.35 22.66 -19.31
C GLU A 193 9.69 21.74 -18.29
N LEU A 194 10.25 20.55 -18.07
CA LEU A 194 9.77 19.60 -17.08
C LEU A 194 9.96 20.10 -15.65
N ALA A 195 11.07 20.79 -15.37
CA ALA A 195 11.33 21.42 -14.08
C ALA A 195 10.33 22.55 -13.80
N VAL A 196 10.05 23.41 -14.78
CA VAL A 196 9.05 24.50 -14.66
C VAL A 196 7.63 23.93 -14.49
N LYS A 197 7.30 22.84 -15.18
CA LYS A 197 5.99 22.16 -15.08
C LYS A 197 5.86 21.27 -13.83
N GLY A 198 6.97 21.00 -13.12
CA GLY A 198 7.01 20.14 -11.93
C GLY A 198 6.76 18.65 -12.22
N LEU A 199 7.06 18.18 -13.43
CA LEU A 199 6.70 16.83 -13.93
C LEU A 199 7.86 15.83 -13.93
N ILE A 200 8.97 16.11 -13.24
CA ILE A 200 10.09 15.16 -13.17
C ILE A 200 9.65 13.92 -12.40
N ARG A 201 9.51 12.81 -13.11
CA ARG A 201 9.15 11.51 -12.56
C ARG A 201 10.20 10.47 -12.99
N PRO A 202 10.51 9.48 -12.13
CA PRO A 202 11.38 8.39 -12.51
C PRO A 202 10.70 7.55 -13.58
N MET A 203 11.49 7.10 -14.55
CA MET A 203 11.01 6.29 -15.67
C MET A 203 11.32 4.81 -15.43
N GLY A 204 10.33 3.94 -15.65
CA GLY A 204 10.49 2.49 -15.51
C GLY A 204 10.65 2.02 -14.06
N LYS A 205 11.42 0.95 -13.85
CA LYS A 205 11.67 0.39 -12.51
C LYS A 205 12.73 1.21 -11.78
N SER A 206 12.29 2.17 -10.98
CA SER A 206 13.17 2.95 -10.12
C SER A 206 13.11 2.48 -8.66
N PRO A 207 14.17 2.69 -7.87
CA PRO A 207 14.09 2.48 -6.43
C PRO A 207 13.10 3.47 -5.80
N PRO A 208 12.63 3.22 -4.57
CA PRO A 208 11.87 4.19 -3.80
C PRO A 208 12.61 5.53 -3.72
N ILE A 209 11.93 6.62 -4.06
CA ILE A 209 12.50 7.98 -4.07
C ILE A 209 11.66 8.88 -3.18
N ILE A 210 12.32 9.58 -2.26
CA ILE A 210 11.69 10.61 -1.41
C ILE A 210 11.81 11.96 -2.11
N THR A 211 10.70 12.54 -2.55
CA THR A 211 10.70 13.85 -3.21
C THR A 211 10.77 15.01 -2.21
N ALA A 212 10.10 14.86 -1.06
CA ALA A 212 10.13 15.85 0.01
C ALA A 212 9.96 15.16 1.37
N ILE A 213 10.61 15.69 2.39
CA ILE A 213 10.50 15.19 3.76
C ILE A 213 10.53 16.37 4.72
N ARG A 214 9.61 16.41 5.68
CA ARG A 214 9.56 17.46 6.70
C ARG A 214 9.17 16.90 8.06
N CYS A 215 9.66 17.53 9.13
CA CYS A 215 9.22 17.22 10.49
C CYS A 215 7.94 18.00 10.80
N LEU A 216 6.89 17.29 11.22
CA LEU A 216 5.62 17.88 11.66
C LEU A 216 5.63 18.17 13.15
N GLN A 217 6.01 17.16 13.94
CA GLN A 217 6.01 17.20 15.39
C GLN A 217 7.29 16.57 15.91
N PHE A 218 7.85 17.19 16.94
CA PHE A 218 9.04 16.70 17.62
C PHE A 218 8.84 16.85 19.12
N THR A 219 8.68 15.73 19.82
CA THR A 219 8.46 15.69 21.27
C THR A 219 9.11 14.42 21.79
N LEU A 220 10.38 14.52 22.20
CA LEU A 220 11.17 13.37 22.63
C LEU A 220 10.42 12.48 23.63
N PRO A 221 10.50 11.15 23.49
CA PRO A 221 11.23 10.39 22.45
C PRO A 221 10.50 10.27 21.10
N GLU A 222 9.33 10.87 20.93
CA GLU A 222 8.48 10.73 19.74
C GLU A 222 8.72 11.83 18.71
N PHE A 223 8.50 11.49 17.44
CA PHE A 223 8.50 12.46 16.36
C PHE A 223 7.56 12.01 15.23
N GLN A 224 7.13 12.97 14.43
CA GLN A 224 6.31 12.73 13.25
C GLN A 224 6.91 13.43 12.04
N LEU A 225 6.97 12.70 10.93
CA LEU A 225 7.45 13.17 9.64
C LEU A 225 6.30 13.13 8.62
N GLU A 226 6.30 14.10 7.72
CA GLU A 226 5.58 14.00 6.46
C GLU A 226 6.58 13.67 5.36
N ILE A 227 6.31 12.57 4.66
CA ILE A 227 7.17 12.05 3.59
C ILE A 227 6.36 12.01 2.31
N GLN A 228 6.85 12.70 1.29
CA GLN A 228 6.37 12.61 -0.07
C GLN A 228 7.32 11.71 -0.86
N CYS A 229 6.79 10.68 -1.50
CA CYS A 229 7.60 9.64 -2.13
C CYS A 229 6.95 9.05 -3.38
N LEU A 230 7.80 8.35 -4.13
CA LEU A 230 7.53 7.65 -5.37
C LEU A 230 8.04 6.21 -5.27
N HIS A 231 7.31 5.28 -5.88
CA HIS A 231 7.66 3.84 -5.97
C HIS A 231 8.01 3.20 -4.62
N GLU A 232 7.47 3.74 -3.53
CA GLU A 232 7.81 3.34 -2.18
C GLU A 232 7.11 2.05 -1.77
N THR A 233 7.68 1.41 -0.75
CA THR A 233 7.01 0.39 0.04
C THR A 233 6.91 0.86 1.48
N GLN A 234 5.93 0.35 2.23
CA GLN A 234 5.81 0.75 3.63
C GLN A 234 6.94 0.20 4.49
N GLN A 235 7.51 -0.96 4.13
CA GLN A 235 8.73 -1.46 4.76
C GLN A 235 9.90 -0.49 4.55
N TYR A 236 10.02 0.13 3.37
CA TYR A 236 11.01 1.17 3.11
C TYR A 236 10.81 2.40 4.00
N LEU A 237 9.57 2.86 4.19
CA LEU A 237 9.27 3.97 5.12
C LEU A 237 9.69 3.64 6.56
N ARG A 238 9.47 2.41 7.03
CA ARG A 238 9.95 1.97 8.36
C ARG A 238 11.47 1.96 8.45
N LYS A 239 12.13 1.50 7.37
CA LYS A 239 13.60 1.47 7.29
C LYS A 239 14.19 2.88 7.35
N ILE A 240 13.58 3.87 6.67
CA ILE A 240 14.03 5.27 6.73
C ILE A 240 14.02 5.80 8.17
N VAL A 241 12.97 5.52 8.93
CA VAL A 241 12.88 5.93 10.35
C VAL A 241 14.05 5.36 11.14
N HIS A 242 14.37 4.08 10.91
CA HIS A 242 15.51 3.43 11.55
C HIS A 242 16.85 4.07 11.14
N GLU A 243 17.06 4.31 9.84
CA GLU A 243 18.27 4.97 9.31
C GLU A 243 18.46 6.39 9.88
N ILE A 244 17.38 7.16 10.03
CA ILE A 244 17.42 8.48 10.71
C ILE A 244 17.90 8.34 12.16
N GLY A 245 17.42 7.32 12.87
CA GLY A 245 17.87 7.02 14.23
C GLY A 245 19.38 6.78 14.28
N LEU A 246 19.90 5.93 13.38
CA LEU A 246 21.32 5.59 13.29
C LEU A 246 22.18 6.83 12.99
N GLU A 247 21.74 7.68 12.06
CA GLU A 247 22.46 8.90 11.69
C GLU A 247 22.51 9.92 12.86
N LEU A 248 21.49 9.90 13.73
CA LEU A 248 21.47 10.65 14.99
C LEU A 248 22.29 10.00 16.12
N LYS A 249 23.03 8.93 15.83
CA LYS A 249 23.77 8.11 16.82
C LYS A 249 22.85 7.55 17.91
N SER A 250 21.66 7.13 17.52
CA SER A 250 20.66 6.48 18.37
C SER A 250 19.99 5.37 17.57
N SER A 251 18.86 4.88 18.05
CA SER A 251 18.01 3.95 17.32
C SER A 251 16.60 4.50 17.27
N ALA A 252 15.87 4.20 16.21
CA ALA A 252 14.46 4.52 16.12
C ALA A 252 13.65 3.35 15.54
N VAL A 253 12.39 3.26 15.97
CA VAL A 253 11.39 2.37 15.40
C VAL A 253 10.23 3.17 14.83
N CYS A 254 9.60 2.62 13.80
CA CYS A 254 8.39 3.20 13.24
C CYS A 254 7.17 2.77 14.08
N THR A 255 6.46 3.75 14.63
CA THR A 255 5.25 3.52 15.43
C THR A 255 4.01 3.51 14.56
N GLN A 256 3.94 4.42 13.58
CA GLN A 256 2.74 4.60 12.75
C GLN A 256 3.13 4.96 11.31
N VAL A 257 2.40 4.39 10.36
CA VAL A 257 2.42 4.82 8.95
C VAL A 257 0.99 5.12 8.52
N ARG A 258 0.73 6.35 8.10
CA ARG A 258 -0.58 6.78 7.62
C ARG A 258 -0.44 7.43 6.24
N ARG A 259 -1.06 6.84 5.22
CA ARG A 259 -1.11 7.44 3.87
C ARG A 259 -2.17 8.53 3.83
N ILE A 260 -1.77 9.78 3.68
CA ILE A 260 -2.70 10.92 3.62
C ILE A 260 -3.12 11.26 2.19
N ARG A 261 -2.31 10.88 1.19
CA ARG A 261 -2.60 11.11 -0.23
C ARG A 261 -2.01 9.99 -1.08
N ASP A 262 -2.80 9.49 -2.03
CA ASP A 262 -2.35 8.60 -3.10
C ASP A 262 -2.66 9.25 -4.46
N GLY A 263 -1.66 9.93 -5.03
CA GLY A 263 -1.83 10.70 -6.25
C GLY A 263 -2.88 11.79 -6.12
N VAL A 264 -4.00 11.63 -6.82
CA VAL A 264 -5.14 12.58 -6.81
C VAL A 264 -6.07 12.41 -5.61
N PHE A 265 -6.00 11.26 -4.93
CA PHE A 265 -6.93 10.93 -3.85
C PHE A 265 -6.36 11.36 -2.51
N THR A 266 -7.15 12.13 -1.76
CA THR A 266 -6.80 12.64 -0.43
C THR A 266 -7.65 11.97 0.66
N LEU A 267 -7.41 12.32 1.93
CA LEU A 267 -8.24 11.85 3.03
C LEU A 267 -9.70 12.32 2.93
N ASP A 268 -9.96 13.46 2.31
CA ASP A 268 -11.31 14.01 2.18
C ASP A 268 -12.15 13.22 1.17
N ASP A 269 -11.50 12.59 0.19
CA ASP A 269 -12.15 11.71 -0.78
C ASP A 269 -12.37 10.29 -0.22
N ALA A 270 -11.77 9.96 0.94
CA ALA A 270 -11.76 8.60 1.47
C ALA A 270 -13.02 8.30 2.31
N LEU A 271 -13.71 7.23 1.94
CA LEU A 271 -14.86 6.74 2.72
C LEU A 271 -14.41 5.97 3.97
N LEU A 272 -14.91 6.38 5.13
CA LEU A 272 -14.75 5.61 6.36
C LEU A 272 -15.53 4.30 6.29
N ARG A 273 -15.11 3.30 7.08
CA ARG A 273 -15.75 1.97 7.10
C ARG A 273 -17.25 2.03 7.41
N THR A 274 -17.68 2.99 8.21
CA THR A 274 -19.09 3.23 8.55
C THR A 274 -19.94 3.72 7.37
N GLN A 275 -19.29 4.24 6.33
CA GLN A 275 -19.92 4.82 5.13
C GLN A 275 -19.82 3.89 3.92
N TRP A 276 -19.45 2.62 4.10
CA TRP A 276 -19.38 1.62 3.02
C TRP A 276 -20.78 1.13 2.62
N ASN A 277 -21.56 2.05 2.06
CA ASN A 277 -22.84 1.77 1.43
C ASN A 277 -22.75 2.07 -0.07
N LEU A 278 -23.62 1.43 -0.86
CA LEU A 278 -23.57 1.54 -2.32
C LEU A 278 -23.71 2.99 -2.81
N GLN A 279 -24.59 3.78 -2.19
CA GLN A 279 -24.84 5.17 -2.58
C GLN A 279 -23.61 6.05 -2.35
N SER A 280 -22.98 5.93 -1.18
CA SER A 280 -21.76 6.66 -0.83
C SER A 280 -20.60 6.28 -1.75
N ILE A 281 -20.46 4.98 -2.08
CA ILE A 281 -19.44 4.53 -3.02
C ILE A 281 -19.69 5.11 -4.42
N GLN A 282 -20.94 5.08 -4.89
CA GLN A 282 -21.30 5.65 -6.19
C GLN A 282 -21.02 7.16 -6.25
N ASN A 283 -21.44 7.91 -5.22
CA ASN A 283 -21.18 9.35 -5.13
C ASN A 283 -19.67 9.63 -5.14
N ALA A 284 -18.88 8.91 -4.34
CA ALA A 284 -17.43 9.07 -4.32
C ALA A 284 -16.76 8.80 -5.68
N ILE A 285 -17.26 7.82 -6.44
CA ILE A 285 -16.78 7.54 -7.81
C ILE A 285 -17.10 8.72 -8.74
N TRP A 286 -18.33 9.25 -8.69
CA TRP A 286 -18.73 10.40 -9.52
C TRP A 286 -17.90 11.65 -9.19
N ASP A 287 -17.72 11.95 -7.91
CA ASP A 287 -16.97 13.13 -7.46
C ASP A 287 -15.49 13.06 -7.87
N CYS A 288 -14.90 11.87 -7.88
CA CYS A 288 -13.51 11.68 -8.25
C CYS A 288 -13.27 11.54 -9.77
N GLN A 289 -14.31 11.31 -10.57
CA GLN A 289 -14.17 10.94 -11.98
C GLN A 289 -13.43 12.01 -12.80
N LEU A 290 -13.76 13.29 -12.59
CA LEU A 290 -13.12 14.39 -13.30
C LEU A 290 -11.65 14.52 -12.89
N LYS A 291 -11.35 14.44 -11.59
CA LYS A 291 -9.98 14.52 -11.05
C LYS A 291 -9.08 13.44 -11.67
N VAL A 292 -9.58 12.21 -11.71
CA VAL A 292 -8.85 11.05 -12.29
C VAL A 292 -8.60 11.26 -13.78
N LYS A 293 -9.64 11.66 -14.54
CA LYS A 293 -9.52 11.86 -15.99
C LYS A 293 -8.49 12.95 -16.31
N THR A 294 -8.56 14.09 -15.63
CA THR A 294 -7.63 15.20 -15.86
C THR A 294 -6.17 14.83 -15.56
N GLU A 295 -5.91 14.06 -14.49
CA GLU A 295 -4.53 13.67 -14.17
C GLU A 295 -3.96 12.63 -15.15
N ILE A 296 -4.79 11.68 -15.60
CA ILE A 296 -4.44 10.70 -16.64
C ILE A 296 -4.09 11.45 -17.93
N GLU A 297 -4.94 12.36 -18.39
CA GLU A 297 -4.70 13.17 -19.61
C GLU A 297 -3.41 14.00 -19.50
N LYS A 298 -3.20 14.63 -18.34
CA LYS A 298 -1.99 15.44 -18.08
C LYS A 298 -0.71 14.62 -18.09
N THR A 299 -0.75 13.38 -17.59
CA THR A 299 0.46 12.57 -17.40
C THR A 299 0.76 11.67 -18.59
N LEU A 300 -0.26 10.99 -19.14
CA LEU A 300 -0.09 10.06 -20.27
C LEU A 300 -0.12 10.78 -21.63
N GLY A 301 -0.86 11.89 -21.76
CA GLY A 301 -0.82 12.71 -22.98
C GLY A 301 0.55 13.35 -23.25
N HIS A 302 1.41 13.42 -22.24
CA HIS A 302 2.81 13.86 -22.35
C HIS A 302 3.77 12.72 -22.72
N GLN A 303 3.46 11.48 -22.33
CA GLN A 303 4.30 10.31 -22.60
C GLN A 303 4.32 9.97 -24.10
N ASP A 304 3.20 10.17 -24.82
CA ASP A 304 3.13 9.96 -26.27
C ASP A 304 4.00 10.94 -27.08
N LYS A 305 4.29 12.14 -26.56
CA LYS A 305 5.17 13.11 -27.25
C LYS A 305 6.66 12.77 -27.07
N SER A 306 7.02 12.10 -25.96
CA SER A 306 8.40 11.68 -25.70
C SER A 306 8.84 10.47 -26.54
N HIS A 307 7.88 9.65 -27.00
CA HIS A 307 8.16 8.53 -27.90
C HIS A 307 8.37 8.97 -29.36
N LEU A 308 7.72 10.06 -29.78
CA LEU A 308 7.88 10.62 -31.13
C LEU A 308 9.30 11.16 -31.37
N HIS A 309 9.89 11.84 -30.38
CA HIS A 309 11.27 12.35 -30.49
C HIS A 309 12.36 11.26 -30.42
N LYS A 310 12.08 10.09 -29.85
CA LYS A 310 13.02 8.95 -29.91
C LYS A 310 13.02 8.26 -31.28
N MET A 311 11.89 8.23 -31.98
CA MET A 311 11.82 7.69 -33.34
C MET A 311 12.44 8.64 -34.38
N ASP A 312 12.30 9.95 -34.19
CA ASP A 312 12.91 10.94 -35.09
C ASP A 312 14.45 10.95 -35.00
N ALA A 313 15.01 10.67 -33.81
CA ALA A 313 16.46 10.60 -33.61
C ALA A 313 17.09 9.31 -34.16
N GLU A 314 16.39 8.17 -34.09
CA GLU A 314 16.86 6.90 -34.69
C GLU A 314 16.72 6.89 -36.23
N MET A 315 15.70 7.55 -36.78
CA MET A 315 15.54 7.72 -38.23
C MET A 315 16.55 8.69 -38.86
N ALA A 316 17.04 9.68 -38.11
CA ALA A 316 18.09 10.60 -38.59
C ALA A 316 19.47 9.94 -38.68
N GLN A 317 19.75 8.91 -37.87
CA GLN A 317 21.04 8.19 -37.90
C GLN A 317 21.10 7.09 -38.98
N THR A 318 19.95 6.57 -39.42
CA THR A 318 19.86 5.59 -40.51
C THR A 318 19.84 6.22 -41.91
N ALA A 319 19.67 7.54 -42.01
CA ALA A 319 19.69 8.27 -43.28
C ALA A 319 21.10 8.76 -43.69
N ASP A 320 22.08 8.70 -42.79
CA ASP A 320 23.47 9.16 -43.00
C ASP A 320 24.50 8.00 -42.95
N SER A 321 24.04 6.74 -43.05
CA SER A 321 24.86 5.52 -43.11
C SER A 321 24.70 4.78 -44.43
#